data_AF-A0A6P2FCM8-F1
#
_entry.id   AF-A0A6P2FCM8-F1
#
_cell.length_a   1.000
_cell.length_b   1.000
_cell.length_c   1.000
_cell.angle_alpha   90.00
_cell.angle_beta   90.00
_cell.angle_gamma   90.00
#
_symmetry.space_group_name_H-M   'P 1'
#
loop_
_entity.id
_entity.type
_entity.pdbx_description
1 polymer ?
#
loop_
_entity_poly.entity_id
_entity_poly.type
_entity_poly.pdbx_seq_one_letter_code
_entity_poly.pdbx_strand_id
1 'polypeptide(L)'
;MSAPSISAREFARRAGCDEKQVRRALTAGRLHADAGGLLDPAQLKLGWRKATRASGRKGADKSKVSADMSAQLSAPVSALEVRDDETPAVAASRLVREFGAEHDLNEAIRIKENYNAMLKRLEYEEKEGTLVELALAEQVLFEGGRAARDAWLNFPSKIGPMLAAELGLEADKVTETLTTYVHKQIAELGEPEADFAAR
;
A
#
# COMPACT_ATOMS: atom_id res chain seq x y z
N MET A 1 -15.62 44.60 -37.29
CA MET A 1 -14.21 44.90 -37.60
C MET A 1 -13.37 43.74 -37.06
N SER A 2 -13.06 42.73 -37.89
CA SER A 2 -12.20 41.62 -37.46
C SER A 2 -10.77 42.17 -37.26
N ALA A 3 -10.17 41.94 -36.10
CA ALA A 3 -8.83 42.41 -35.79
C ALA A 3 -7.80 41.71 -36.70
N PRO A 4 -6.67 42.35 -37.04
CA PRO A 4 -5.65 41.75 -37.89
C PRO A 4 -5.15 40.44 -37.28
N SER A 5 -5.19 39.36 -38.07
CA SER A 5 -4.66 38.05 -37.69
C SER A 5 -3.16 38.16 -37.40
N ILE A 6 -2.71 37.59 -36.28
CA ILE A 6 -1.33 37.71 -35.79
C ILE A 6 -0.59 36.38 -35.88
N SER A 7 0.74 36.44 -36.03
CA SER A 7 1.57 35.23 -36.04
C SER A 7 1.58 34.52 -34.68
N ALA A 8 1.89 33.21 -34.64
CA ALA A 8 1.99 32.44 -33.40
C ALA A 8 3.00 33.02 -32.40
N ARG A 9 4.10 33.60 -32.90
CA ARG A 9 5.13 34.24 -32.08
C ARG A 9 4.63 35.54 -31.45
N GLU A 10 3.85 36.32 -32.18
CA GLU A 10 3.24 37.55 -31.65
C GLU A 10 2.08 37.26 -30.71
N PHE A 11 1.29 36.23 -31.00
CA PHE A 11 0.25 35.69 -30.12
C PHE A 11 0.85 35.23 -28.78
N ALA A 12 1.98 34.51 -28.81
CA ALA A 12 2.70 34.09 -27.62
C ALA A 12 3.20 35.28 -26.78
N ARG A 13 3.74 36.32 -27.44
CA ARG A 13 4.18 37.55 -26.78
C ARG A 13 3.03 38.28 -26.09
N ARG A 14 1.88 38.44 -26.75
CA ARG A 14 0.69 39.09 -26.18
C ARG A 14 0.06 38.27 -25.05
N ALA A 15 0.19 36.94 -25.09
CA ALA A 15 -0.26 36.06 -24.03
C ALA A 15 0.76 35.95 -22.87
N GLY A 16 2.01 36.40 -23.04
CA GLY A 16 3.09 36.21 -22.06
C GLY A 16 3.52 34.75 -21.90
N CYS A 17 3.60 33.98 -22.99
CA CYS A 17 4.13 32.60 -22.99
C CYS A 17 5.17 32.37 -24.08
N ASP A 18 5.82 31.20 -24.02
CA ASP A 18 6.65 30.67 -25.10
C ASP A 18 5.78 30.20 -26.30
N GLU A 19 6.30 30.38 -27.52
CA GLU A 19 5.64 29.97 -28.78
C GLU A 19 5.34 28.47 -28.80
N LYS A 20 6.18 27.65 -28.14
CA LYS A 20 5.95 26.21 -27.99
C LYS A 20 4.62 25.89 -27.29
N GLN A 21 4.17 26.72 -26.35
CA GLN A 21 2.88 26.51 -25.69
C GLN A 21 1.70 26.78 -26.64
N VAL A 22 1.83 27.80 -27.50
CA VAL A 22 0.83 28.11 -28.54
C VAL A 22 0.76 26.97 -29.57
N ARG A 23 1.91 26.47 -30.04
CA ARG A 23 1.95 25.33 -30.96
C ARG A 23 1.33 24.06 -30.36
N ARG A 24 1.60 23.77 -29.08
CA ARG A 24 0.96 22.64 -28.36
C ARG A 24 -0.56 22.82 -28.25
N ALA A 25 -1.03 24.04 -28.04
CA ALA A 25 -2.47 24.32 -27.99
C ALA A 25 -3.15 24.19 -29.37
N LEU A 26 -2.45 24.55 -30.45
CA LEU A 26 -2.89 24.28 -31.83
C LEU A 26 -2.97 22.78 -32.13
N THR A 27 -1.94 22.00 -31.80
CA THR A 27 -1.97 20.53 -31.96
C THR A 27 -3.06 19.88 -31.12
N ALA A 28 -3.34 20.41 -29.94
CA ALA A 28 -4.42 19.95 -29.07
C ALA A 28 -5.82 20.45 -29.49
N GLY A 29 -5.93 21.22 -30.58
CA GLY A 29 -7.21 21.74 -31.10
C GLY A 29 -7.89 22.80 -30.23
N ARG A 30 -7.17 23.43 -29.29
CA ARG A 30 -7.71 24.46 -28.38
C ARG A 30 -7.57 25.89 -28.91
N LEU A 31 -6.67 26.07 -29.86
CA LEU A 31 -6.53 27.29 -30.66
C LEU A 31 -6.74 26.90 -32.13
N HIS A 32 -7.32 27.80 -32.91
CA HIS A 32 -7.54 27.62 -34.33
C HIS A 32 -6.71 28.64 -35.11
N ALA A 33 -5.91 28.17 -36.06
CA ALA A 33 -5.28 29.03 -37.05
C ALA A 33 -6.12 29.05 -38.33
N ASP A 34 -6.16 30.19 -39.00
CA ASP A 34 -6.76 30.32 -40.31
C ASP A 34 -5.90 29.63 -41.39
N ALA A 35 -6.40 29.51 -42.62
CA ALA A 35 -5.72 28.82 -43.73
C ALA A 35 -4.30 29.33 -44.02
N GLY A 36 -3.99 30.58 -43.62
CA GLY A 36 -2.65 31.18 -43.69
C GLY A 36 -1.74 30.96 -42.48
N GLY A 37 -2.13 30.13 -41.50
CA GLY A 37 -1.35 29.88 -40.28
C GLY A 37 -1.33 31.04 -39.27
N LEU A 38 -2.21 32.04 -39.45
CA LEU A 38 -2.35 33.19 -38.58
C LEU A 38 -3.46 32.95 -37.53
N LEU A 39 -3.25 33.49 -36.33
CA LEU A 39 -4.15 33.36 -35.18
C LEU A 39 -4.96 34.63 -34.97
N ASP A 40 -6.23 34.48 -34.62
CA ASP A 40 -7.06 35.62 -34.23
C ASP A 40 -6.71 36.07 -32.79
N PRO A 41 -6.33 37.35 -32.56
CA PRO A 41 -6.05 37.87 -31.22
C PRO A 41 -7.24 37.76 -30.26
N ALA A 42 -8.48 37.63 -30.74
CA ALA A 42 -9.64 37.40 -29.88
C ALA A 42 -9.54 36.09 -29.08
N GLN A 43 -8.81 35.09 -29.60
CA GLN A 43 -8.60 33.81 -28.94
C GLN A 43 -7.78 33.92 -27.65
N LEU A 44 -7.10 35.06 -27.40
CA LEU A 44 -6.40 35.32 -26.13
C LEU A 44 -7.36 35.37 -24.92
N LYS A 45 -8.61 35.78 -25.15
CA LYS A 45 -9.65 35.85 -24.11
C LYS A 45 -10.35 34.52 -23.89
N LEU A 46 -10.17 33.55 -24.79
CA LEU A 46 -10.67 32.19 -24.62
C LEU A 46 -9.80 31.48 -23.59
N GLY A 47 -10.39 30.63 -22.74
CA GLY A 47 -9.68 29.83 -21.74
C GLY A 47 -8.81 28.71 -22.35
N TRP A 48 -8.00 29.01 -23.37
CA TRP A 48 -7.20 28.05 -24.13
C TRP A 48 -6.03 27.47 -23.31
N ARG A 49 -5.62 28.17 -22.25
CA ARG A 49 -4.60 27.72 -21.30
C ARG A 49 -5.23 26.76 -20.31
N LYS A 50 -4.82 25.48 -20.37
CA LYS A 50 -5.07 24.55 -19.27
C LYS A 50 -4.35 25.08 -18.04
N ALA A 51 -5.07 25.33 -16.95
CA ALA A 51 -4.42 25.53 -15.66
C ALA A 51 -3.57 24.29 -15.39
N THR A 52 -2.25 24.45 -15.30
CA THR A 52 -1.36 23.42 -14.77
C THR A 52 -1.64 23.33 -13.28
N ARG A 53 -2.84 22.86 -12.89
CA ARG A 53 -2.96 22.13 -11.63
C ARG A 53 -2.00 20.99 -11.83
N ALA A 54 -0.87 21.02 -11.11
CA ALA A 54 0.00 19.87 -10.96
C ALA A 54 -0.94 18.69 -10.73
N SER A 55 -1.12 17.87 -11.75
CA SER A 55 -2.04 16.75 -11.69
C SER A 55 -1.47 15.90 -10.58
N GLY A 56 -2.15 15.91 -9.43
CA GLY A 56 -1.86 15.04 -8.32
C GLY A 56 -1.70 13.66 -8.92
N ARG A 57 -0.46 13.18 -8.89
CA ARG A 57 -0.16 11.79 -9.23
C ARG A 57 -0.92 10.98 -8.20
N LYS A 58 -2.12 10.55 -8.54
CA LYS A 58 -2.81 9.45 -7.89
C LYS A 58 -2.15 8.17 -8.41
N GLY A 59 -0.86 8.04 -8.13
CA GLY A 59 -0.12 6.79 -8.17
C GLY A 59 -0.07 6.31 -6.74
N ALA A 60 -0.39 5.03 -6.53
CA ALA A 60 -0.40 4.33 -5.26
C ALA A 60 0.57 4.92 -4.25
N ASP A 61 0.08 5.17 -3.04
CA ASP A 61 0.85 5.60 -1.89
C ASP A 61 1.84 4.48 -1.52
N LYS A 62 2.91 4.39 -2.29
CA LYS A 62 4.12 3.73 -1.84
C LYS A 62 4.68 4.73 -0.85
N SER A 63 4.47 4.47 0.44
CA SER A 63 5.30 5.08 1.45
C SER A 63 6.74 4.86 0.97
N LYS A 64 7.37 5.96 0.54
CA LYS A 64 8.79 5.91 0.29
C LYS A 64 9.37 5.74 1.68
N VAL A 65 9.59 4.50 2.08
CA VAL A 65 10.73 4.20 2.93
C VAL A 65 11.96 4.47 2.06
N SER A 66 12.19 5.73 1.75
CA SER A 66 13.55 6.17 1.51
C SER A 66 14.18 6.01 2.87
N ALA A 67 14.98 4.96 3.04
CA ALA A 67 16.01 4.99 4.06
C ALA A 67 16.66 6.37 3.96
N ASP A 68 16.65 7.11 5.07
CA ASP A 68 17.17 8.46 5.15
C ASP A 68 18.70 8.39 5.05
N MET A 69 19.18 8.12 3.83
CA MET A 69 20.58 8.14 3.45
C MET A 69 21.10 9.57 3.34
N SER A 70 20.31 10.59 3.72
CA SER A 70 20.80 11.97 3.76
C SER A 70 21.75 12.21 4.94
N ALA A 71 21.68 11.39 6.00
CA ALA A 71 22.53 11.54 7.18
C ALA A 71 23.96 10.98 7.02
N GLN A 72 24.22 10.08 6.05
CA GLN A 72 25.53 9.44 5.86
C GLN A 72 26.44 10.07 4.79
N LEU A 73 26.00 11.14 4.13
CA LEU A 73 26.81 11.86 3.11
C LEU A 73 27.66 13.01 3.69
N SER A 74 27.82 13.09 5.01
CA SER A 74 28.62 14.14 5.67
C SER A 74 30.11 13.81 5.79
N ALA A 75 30.61 12.80 5.08
CA ALA A 75 32.05 12.59 4.96
C ALA A 75 32.62 13.54 3.89
N PRO A 76 33.78 14.19 4.13
CA PRO A 76 34.37 15.09 3.14
C PRO A 76 34.64 14.31 1.85
N VAL A 77 34.18 14.85 0.71
CA VAL A 77 34.43 14.35 -0.66
C VAL A 77 35.88 14.62 -1.06
N SER A 78 36.82 14.28 -0.19
CA SER A 78 38.26 14.46 -0.38
C SER A 78 38.91 13.08 -0.33
N ALA A 79 38.79 12.33 -1.44
CA ALA A 79 39.68 11.24 -1.89
C ALA A 79 39.01 10.25 -2.87
N LEU A 80 38.04 10.69 -3.70
CA LEU A 80 37.63 9.89 -4.86
C LEU A 80 38.67 10.07 -5.98
N GLU A 81 39.92 9.71 -5.71
CA GLU A 81 40.97 9.68 -6.72
C GLU A 81 40.81 8.39 -7.52
N VAL A 82 40.57 8.54 -8.82
CA VAL A 82 40.82 7.47 -9.79
C VAL A 82 42.33 7.28 -9.75
N ARG A 83 42.79 6.10 -9.33
CA ARG A 83 44.22 5.82 -9.37
C ARG A 83 44.69 5.84 -10.83
N ASP A 84 45.87 6.38 -11.11
CA ASP A 84 46.38 6.52 -12.49
C ASP A 84 46.54 5.18 -13.24
N ASP A 85 46.46 4.05 -12.54
CA ASP A 85 46.56 2.69 -13.06
C ASP A 85 45.21 1.97 -13.27
N GLU A 86 44.07 2.59 -12.92
CA GLU A 86 42.74 1.96 -13.05
C GLU A 86 41.85 2.63 -14.10
N THR A 87 41.07 1.84 -14.84
CA THR A 87 40.07 2.41 -15.76
C THR A 87 38.93 3.04 -14.97
N PRO A 88 38.24 4.06 -15.51
CA PRO A 88 37.09 4.70 -14.84
C PRO A 88 35.99 3.71 -14.41
N ALA A 89 35.82 2.62 -15.16
CA ALA A 89 34.88 1.55 -14.82
C ALA A 89 35.31 0.76 -13.57
N VAL A 90 36.61 0.47 -13.44
CA VAL A 90 37.16 -0.24 -12.27
C VAL A 90 37.13 0.66 -11.03
N ALA A 91 37.46 1.96 -11.18
CA ALA A 91 37.31 2.95 -10.11
C ALA A 91 35.85 3.04 -9.63
N ALA A 92 34.89 3.12 -10.55
CA ALA A 92 33.47 3.16 -10.21
C ALA A 92 33.01 1.90 -9.46
N SER A 93 33.38 0.70 -9.92
CA SER A 93 33.04 -0.56 -9.23
C SER A 93 33.68 -0.67 -7.85
N ARG A 94 34.93 -0.21 -7.69
CA ARG A 94 35.62 -0.17 -6.39
C ARG A 94 34.88 0.75 -5.41
N LEU A 95 34.57 1.97 -5.85
CA LEU A 95 33.88 2.97 -5.03
C LEU A 95 32.47 2.51 -4.65
N VAL A 96 31.70 1.97 -5.59
CA VAL A 96 30.37 1.42 -5.32
C VAL A 96 30.41 0.33 -4.25
N ARG A 97 31.40 -0.56 -4.29
CA ARG A 97 31.61 -1.59 -3.27
C ARG A 97 32.10 -1.02 -1.93
N GLU A 98 32.95 0.00 -1.96
CA GLU A 98 33.45 0.72 -0.77
C GLU A 98 32.33 1.45 -0.02
N PHE A 99 31.32 1.96 -0.74
CA PHE A 99 30.10 2.51 -0.16
C PHE A 99 29.06 1.45 0.26
N GLY A 100 29.44 0.17 0.30
CA GLY A 100 28.63 -0.92 0.87
C GLY A 100 27.69 -1.62 -0.11
N ALA A 101 27.84 -1.43 -1.43
CA ALA A 101 27.10 -2.24 -2.39
C ALA A 101 27.72 -3.65 -2.51
N GLU A 102 27.03 -4.64 -1.95
CA GLU A 102 27.48 -6.04 -1.92
C GLU A 102 27.29 -6.76 -3.27
N HIS A 103 26.33 -6.32 -4.09
CA HIS A 103 25.93 -6.98 -5.34
C HIS A 103 26.12 -6.06 -6.56
N ASP A 104 26.41 -6.67 -7.72
CA ASP A 104 26.35 -5.95 -9.00
C ASP A 104 24.93 -5.42 -9.27
N LEU A 105 24.80 -4.36 -10.08
CA LEU A 105 23.53 -3.70 -10.36
C LEU A 105 22.47 -4.69 -10.88
N ASN A 106 22.85 -5.60 -11.79
CA ASN A 106 21.91 -6.57 -12.34
C ASN A 106 21.45 -7.58 -11.29
N GLU A 107 22.36 -7.99 -10.41
CA GLU A 107 22.05 -8.90 -9.32
C GLU A 107 21.16 -8.23 -8.28
N ALA A 108 21.45 -6.97 -7.91
CA ALA A 108 20.63 -6.19 -6.99
C ALA A 108 19.20 -5.97 -7.51
N ILE A 109 19.05 -5.67 -8.80
CA ILE A 109 17.73 -5.57 -9.45
C ILE A 109 17.00 -6.91 -9.38
N ARG A 110 17.67 -8.02 -9.73
CA ARG A 110 17.07 -9.36 -9.66
C ARG A 110 16.57 -9.70 -8.26
N ILE A 111 17.39 -9.46 -7.23
CA ILE A 111 17.04 -9.71 -5.83
C ILE A 111 15.81 -8.89 -5.45
N LYS A 112 15.82 -7.59 -5.75
CA LYS A 112 14.69 -6.69 -5.48
C LYS A 112 13.41 -7.16 -6.16
N GLU A 113 13.47 -7.53 -7.44
CA GLU A 113 12.28 -7.99 -8.17
C GLU A 113 11.73 -9.32 -7.61
N ASN A 114 12.61 -10.24 -7.19
CA ASN A 114 12.19 -11.49 -6.55
C ASN A 114 11.44 -11.24 -5.24
N TYR A 115 12.00 -10.40 -4.34
CA TYR A 115 11.33 -10.06 -3.08
C TYR A 115 10.03 -9.27 -3.31
N ASN A 116 10.00 -8.37 -4.31
CA ASN A 116 8.78 -7.66 -4.69
C ASN A 116 7.70 -8.63 -5.21
N ALA A 117 8.08 -9.66 -5.95
CA ALA A 117 7.16 -10.68 -6.42
C ALA A 117 6.57 -11.48 -5.25
N MET A 118 7.39 -11.85 -4.27
CA MET A 118 6.95 -12.54 -3.04
C MET A 118 5.99 -11.66 -2.21
N LEU A 119 6.32 -10.39 -2.00
CA LEU A 119 5.44 -9.46 -1.28
C LEU A 119 4.09 -9.28 -1.98
N LYS A 120 4.09 -9.08 -3.30
CA LYS A 120 2.85 -8.98 -4.09
C LYS A 120 2.03 -10.26 -4.05
N ARG A 121 2.69 -11.42 -3.99
CA ARG A 121 2.00 -12.70 -3.81
C ARG A 121 1.30 -12.76 -2.46
N LEU A 122 1.98 -12.40 -1.37
CA LEU A 122 1.35 -12.34 -0.04
C LEU A 122 0.16 -11.38 -0.02
N GLU A 123 0.32 -10.17 -0.60
CA GLU A 123 -0.79 -9.20 -0.70
C GLU A 123 -1.96 -9.72 -1.56
N TYR A 124 -1.67 -10.50 -2.60
CA TYR A 124 -2.70 -11.12 -3.44
C TYR A 124 -3.44 -12.20 -2.66
N GLU A 125 -2.72 -13.10 -1.99
CA GLU A 125 -3.29 -14.18 -1.19
C GLU A 125 -4.12 -13.64 0.00
N GLU A 126 -3.71 -12.52 0.60
CA GLU A 126 -4.50 -11.79 1.60
C GLU A 126 -5.80 -11.22 1.01
N LYS A 127 -5.73 -10.53 -0.15
CA LYS A 127 -6.91 -9.96 -0.81
C LYS A 127 -7.87 -11.01 -1.35
N GLU A 128 -7.35 -12.16 -1.76
CA GLU A 128 -8.14 -13.32 -2.15
C GLU A 128 -8.80 -14.01 -0.93
N GLY A 129 -8.37 -13.67 0.29
CA GLY A 129 -8.88 -14.23 1.54
C GLY A 129 -8.27 -15.59 1.90
N THR A 130 -7.17 -15.98 1.24
CA THR A 130 -6.43 -17.20 1.56
C THR A 130 -5.53 -17.02 2.79
N LEU A 131 -5.01 -15.80 3.01
CA LEU A 131 -4.22 -15.43 4.19
C LEU A 131 -4.99 -14.47 5.09
N VAL A 132 -4.79 -14.62 6.40
CA VAL A 132 -5.32 -13.71 7.44
C VAL A 132 -4.20 -13.32 8.39
N GLU A 133 -4.35 -12.17 9.04
CA GLU A 133 -3.44 -11.75 10.10
C GLU A 133 -3.57 -12.70 11.31
N LEU A 134 -2.45 -13.20 11.81
CA LEU A 134 -2.42 -14.15 12.92
C LEU A 134 -3.09 -13.59 14.18
N ALA A 135 -2.83 -12.31 14.51
CA ALA A 135 -3.43 -11.65 15.67
C ALA A 135 -4.97 -11.61 15.59
N LEU A 136 -5.51 -11.39 14.38
CA LEU A 136 -6.95 -11.42 14.16
C LEU A 136 -7.50 -12.85 14.32
N ALA A 137 -6.82 -13.84 13.77
CA ALA A 137 -7.22 -15.25 13.90
C ALA A 137 -7.22 -15.71 15.37
N GLU A 138 -6.18 -15.35 16.14
CA GLU A 138 -6.08 -15.62 17.58
C GLU A 138 -7.23 -14.96 18.35
N GLN A 139 -7.53 -13.70 18.06
CA GLN A 139 -8.62 -12.99 18.70
C GLN A 139 -9.96 -13.69 18.44
N VAL A 140 -10.27 -14.02 17.18
CA VAL A 140 -11.53 -14.68 16.81
C VAL A 140 -11.64 -16.06 17.46
N LEU A 141 -10.55 -16.84 17.48
CA LEU A 141 -10.52 -18.15 18.11
C LEU A 141 -10.75 -18.05 19.63
N PHE A 142 -10.10 -17.08 20.29
CA PHE A 142 -10.24 -16.85 21.72
C PHE A 142 -11.66 -16.41 22.09
N GLU A 143 -12.23 -15.45 21.35
CA GLU A 143 -13.61 -15.00 21.54
C GLU A 143 -14.60 -16.14 21.31
N GLY A 144 -14.39 -16.97 20.28
CA GLY A 144 -15.21 -18.16 20.00
C GLY A 144 -15.13 -19.19 21.13
N GLY A 145 -13.93 -19.50 21.61
CA GLY A 145 -13.73 -20.40 22.75
C GLY A 145 -14.36 -19.88 24.03
N ARG A 146 -14.24 -18.58 24.30
CA ARG A 146 -14.90 -17.92 25.43
C ARG A 146 -16.42 -18.02 25.32
N ALA A 147 -16.99 -17.69 24.17
CA ALA A 147 -18.43 -17.77 23.94
C ALA A 147 -18.95 -19.21 24.13
N ALA A 148 -18.21 -20.22 23.68
CA ALA A 148 -18.54 -21.61 23.90
C ALA A 148 -18.50 -21.98 25.41
N ARG A 149 -17.46 -21.55 26.14
CA ARG A 149 -17.37 -21.76 27.60
C ARG A 149 -18.54 -21.11 28.33
N ASP A 150 -18.85 -19.85 28.02
CA ASP A 150 -19.95 -19.11 28.64
C ASP A 150 -21.32 -19.74 28.31
N ALA A 151 -21.48 -20.31 27.11
CA ALA A 151 -22.67 -21.06 26.74
C ALA A 151 -22.85 -22.31 27.60
N TRP A 152 -21.77 -23.08 27.82
CA TRP A 152 -21.80 -24.26 28.69
C TRP A 152 -22.05 -23.89 30.16
N LEU A 153 -21.42 -22.84 30.69
CA LEU A 153 -21.67 -22.41 32.08
C LEU A 153 -23.13 -21.98 32.31
N ASN A 154 -23.78 -21.42 31.30
CA ASN A 154 -25.19 -21.03 31.35
C ASN A 154 -26.16 -22.16 30.96
N PHE A 155 -25.65 -23.30 30.49
CA PHE A 155 -26.50 -24.41 30.04
C PHE A 155 -27.33 -25.04 31.17
N PRO A 156 -26.78 -25.34 32.37
CA PRO A 156 -27.56 -25.94 33.47
C PRO A 156 -28.75 -25.10 33.89
N SER A 157 -28.60 -23.79 34.04
CA SER A 157 -29.68 -22.90 34.48
C SER A 157 -30.77 -22.74 33.42
N LYS A 158 -30.42 -22.85 32.14
CA LYS A 158 -31.38 -22.81 31.03
C LYS A 158 -32.12 -24.13 30.87
N ILE A 159 -31.39 -25.23 30.75
CA ILE A 159 -31.95 -26.54 30.36
C ILE A 159 -32.35 -27.39 31.56
N GLY A 160 -31.70 -27.24 32.71
CA GLY A 160 -31.97 -28.03 33.91
C GLY A 160 -33.45 -28.06 34.34
N PRO A 161 -34.14 -26.91 34.43
CA PRO A 161 -35.56 -26.88 34.76
C PRO A 161 -36.45 -27.55 33.70
N MET A 162 -36.13 -27.39 32.41
CA MET A 162 -36.90 -27.99 31.31
C MET A 162 -36.75 -29.50 31.31
N LEU A 163 -35.51 -29.99 31.46
CA LEU A 163 -35.19 -31.41 31.54
C LEU A 163 -35.85 -32.06 32.77
N ALA A 164 -35.86 -31.36 33.91
CA ALA A 164 -36.53 -31.83 35.10
C ALA A 164 -38.06 -31.97 34.90
N ALA A 165 -38.68 -31.00 34.22
CA ALA A 165 -40.10 -31.05 33.91
C ALA A 165 -40.46 -32.22 32.97
N GLU A 166 -39.63 -32.48 31.94
CA GLU A 166 -39.83 -33.59 31.00
C GLU A 166 -39.70 -34.96 31.67
N LEU A 167 -38.77 -35.10 32.62
CA LEU A 167 -38.50 -36.36 33.32
C LEU A 167 -39.29 -36.53 34.63
N GLY A 168 -40.05 -35.52 35.05
CA GLY A 168 -40.78 -35.53 36.32
C GLY A 168 -39.88 -35.49 37.56
N LEU A 169 -38.74 -34.82 37.46
CA LEU A 169 -37.74 -34.69 38.54
C LEU A 169 -37.80 -33.31 39.22
N GLU A 170 -37.11 -33.19 40.35
CA GLU A 170 -36.95 -31.93 41.08
C GLU A 170 -35.96 -31.00 40.35
N ALA A 171 -36.44 -29.82 39.91
CA ALA A 171 -35.68 -28.89 39.06
C ALA A 171 -34.34 -28.43 39.67
N ASP A 172 -34.34 -28.14 40.96
CA ASP A 172 -33.14 -27.65 41.65
C ASP A 172 -32.04 -28.71 41.69
N LYS A 173 -32.40 -29.97 41.99
CA LYS A 173 -31.46 -31.10 41.99
C LYS A 173 -30.89 -31.39 40.60
N VAL A 174 -31.71 -31.33 39.56
CA VAL A 174 -31.24 -31.55 38.18
C VAL A 174 -30.27 -30.44 37.77
N THR A 175 -30.59 -29.19 38.09
CA THR A 175 -29.74 -28.04 37.77
C THR A 175 -28.41 -28.08 38.53
N GLU A 176 -28.43 -28.43 39.81
CA GLU A 176 -27.21 -28.58 40.65
C GLU A 176 -26.30 -29.69 40.15
N THR A 177 -26.88 -30.87 39.86
CA THR A 177 -26.10 -32.02 39.34
C THR A 177 -25.51 -31.71 37.97
N LEU A 178 -26.30 -31.13 37.05
CA LEU A 178 -25.80 -30.69 35.74
C LEU A 178 -24.68 -29.66 35.88
N THR A 179 -24.80 -28.68 36.78
CA THR A 179 -23.75 -27.68 37.01
C THR A 179 -22.43 -28.33 37.40
N THR A 180 -22.47 -29.32 38.29
CA THR A 180 -21.28 -30.06 38.73
C THR A 180 -20.61 -30.80 37.57
N TYR A 181 -21.38 -31.54 36.76
CA TYR A 181 -20.83 -32.29 35.63
C TYR A 181 -20.32 -31.39 34.50
N VAL A 182 -21.02 -30.29 34.22
CA VAL A 182 -20.59 -29.31 33.21
C VAL A 182 -19.29 -28.63 33.64
N HIS A 183 -19.16 -28.23 34.91
CA HIS A 183 -17.90 -27.67 35.42
C HIS A 183 -16.75 -28.67 35.34
N LYS A 184 -17.00 -29.95 35.65
CA LYS A 184 -16.01 -31.02 35.49
C LYS A 184 -15.59 -31.17 34.02
N GLN A 185 -16.54 -31.19 33.09
CA GLN A 185 -16.26 -31.30 31.65
C GLN A 185 -15.43 -30.11 31.14
N ILE A 186 -15.78 -28.89 31.53
CA ILE A 186 -15.02 -27.69 31.15
C ILE A 186 -13.59 -27.75 31.72
N ALA A 187 -13.41 -28.23 32.94
CA ALA A 187 -12.10 -28.40 33.54
C ALA A 187 -11.26 -29.48 32.82
N GLU A 188 -11.87 -30.58 32.40
CA GLU A 188 -11.21 -31.65 31.64
C GLU A 188 -10.81 -31.22 30.22
N LEU A 189 -11.58 -30.32 29.58
CA LEU A 189 -11.26 -29.77 28.27
C LEU A 189 -9.98 -28.91 28.27
N GLY A 190 -9.57 -28.37 29.42
CA GLY A 190 -8.33 -27.60 29.56
C GLY A 190 -8.28 -26.32 28.71
N GLU A 191 -7.10 -25.71 28.62
CA GLU A 191 -6.82 -24.64 27.65
C GLU A 191 -6.30 -25.27 26.35
N PRO A 192 -6.89 -24.97 25.18
CA PRO A 192 -6.36 -25.49 23.92
C PRO A 192 -4.97 -24.90 23.67
N GLU A 193 -3.97 -25.75 23.50
CA GLU A 193 -2.64 -25.31 23.06
C GLU A 193 -2.74 -24.84 21.60
N ALA A 194 -2.53 -23.55 21.39
CA ALA A 194 -2.47 -22.96 20.07
C ALA A 194 -1.09 -23.23 19.44
N ASP A 195 -0.80 -24.50 19.13
CA ASP A 195 0.44 -24.87 18.43
C ASP A 195 0.28 -24.65 16.92
N PHE A 196 0.53 -23.41 16.49
CA PHE A 196 0.59 -23.06 15.07
C PHE A 196 1.94 -23.43 14.41
N ALA A 197 2.85 -24.06 15.14
CA ALA A 197 4.16 -24.51 14.64
C ALA A 197 4.19 -26.01 14.30
N ALA A 198 3.19 -26.78 14.71
CA ALA A 198 2.99 -28.16 14.29
C ALA A 198 2.84 -28.23 12.76
N ARG A 199 3.88 -28.75 12.09
CA ARG A 199 3.91 -29.03 10.65
C ARG A 199 3.60 -30.48 10.36
#